data_AF-A0A7L4ZN57-F1
#
_entry.id   AF-A0A7L4ZN57-F1
#
_cell.length_a   1.000
_cell.length_b   1.000
_cell.length_c   1.000
_cell.angle_alpha   90.00
_cell.angle_beta   90.00
_cell.angle_gamma   90.00
#
_symmetry.space_group_name_H-M   'P 1'
#
loop_
_entity.id
_entity.type
_entity.pdbx_description
1 polymer ?
#
loop_
_entity_poly.entity_id
_entity_poly.type
_entity_poly.pdbx_seq_one_letter_code
_entity_poly.pdbx_strand_id
1 'polypeptide(L)'
;MEQTKQHFSNLQLYLEYCFSKEQNVTPEMVKQAKAEYRKIYQSRYRKRYREQYVQVTFRVDKSVHDMFIEIAKQKNIKVTALLKQRAIQQQQASNDVGAIRESLLSLLDNIEEAIHEDETIQLTEVLQQLITIYELLP
;
A
#
# COMPACT_ATOMS: atom_id res chain seq x y z
N MET A 1 -10.95 3.21 29.50
CA MET A 1 -10.21 1.92 29.37
C MET A 1 -8.96 2.20 28.58
N GLU A 2 -7.80 2.09 29.22
CA GLU A 2 -6.49 2.26 28.59
C GLU A 2 -6.30 1.15 27.55
N GLN A 3 -6.33 1.49 26.27
CA GLN A 3 -5.78 0.62 25.23
C GLN A 3 -4.26 0.69 25.39
N THR A 4 -3.70 -0.22 26.18
CA THR A 4 -2.26 -0.49 26.23
C THR A 4 -1.78 -0.66 24.79
N LYS A 5 -0.81 0.18 24.38
CA LYS A 5 -0.19 0.16 23.05
C LYS A 5 0.67 -1.10 22.87
N GLN A 6 0.08 -2.29 22.96
CA GLN A 6 0.80 -3.54 22.74
C GLN A 6 1.14 -3.68 21.25
N HIS A 7 2.42 -3.90 20.98
CA HIS A 7 2.91 -4.12 19.63
C HIS A 7 2.97 -5.61 19.33
N PHE A 8 2.20 -6.03 18.34
CA PHE A 8 2.28 -7.36 17.75
C PHE A 8 3.07 -7.25 16.44
N SER A 9 4.07 -8.12 16.27
CA SER A 9 4.92 -8.17 15.08
C SER A 9 4.29 -8.95 13.93
N ASN A 10 3.36 -9.87 14.22
CA ASN A 10 2.63 -10.64 13.23
C ASN A 10 1.21 -10.97 13.72
N LEU A 11 0.37 -11.44 12.78
CA LEU A 11 -1.02 -11.81 13.05
C LEU A 11 -1.12 -12.97 14.06
N GLN A 12 -0.21 -13.94 14.00
CA GLN A 12 -0.24 -15.11 14.86
C GLN A 12 -0.17 -14.73 16.35
N LEU A 13 0.80 -13.87 16.71
CA LEU A 13 0.95 -13.36 18.09
C LEU A 13 -0.25 -12.53 18.54
N TYR A 14 -0.91 -11.82 17.62
CA TYR A 14 -2.13 -11.09 17.93
C TYR A 14 -3.29 -12.04 18.24
N LEU A 15 -3.46 -13.10 17.44
CA LEU A 15 -4.52 -14.10 17.66
C LEU A 15 -4.28 -14.88 18.94
N GLU A 16 -3.03 -15.28 19.21
CA GLU A 16 -2.63 -15.92 20.48
C GLU A 16 -2.95 -15.04 21.68
N TYR A 17 -2.71 -13.73 21.59
CA TYR A 17 -3.09 -12.79 22.64
C TYR A 17 -4.61 -12.71 22.82
N CYS A 18 -5.36 -12.52 21.71
CA CYS A 18 -6.81 -12.36 21.73
C CYS A 18 -7.53 -13.59 22.29
N PHE A 19 -7.01 -14.79 22.04
CA PHE A 19 -7.64 -16.05 22.43
C PHE A 19 -6.90 -16.79 23.54
N SER A 20 -5.92 -16.16 24.19
CA SER A 20 -5.10 -16.77 25.26
C SER A 20 -5.90 -17.32 26.44
N LYS A 21 -7.12 -16.83 26.65
CA LYS A 21 -8.03 -17.23 27.76
C LYS A 21 -9.36 -17.81 27.27
N GLU A 22 -9.52 -17.97 25.96
CA GLU A 22 -10.78 -18.39 25.35
C GLU A 22 -10.75 -19.90 25.10
N GLN A 23 -11.65 -20.63 25.79
CA GLN A 23 -11.72 -22.09 25.67
C GLN A 23 -12.38 -22.55 24.36
N ASN A 24 -13.25 -21.73 23.78
CA ASN A 24 -13.96 -22.04 22.54
C ASN A 24 -13.80 -20.89 21.54
N VAL A 25 -12.94 -21.09 20.55
CA VAL A 25 -12.70 -20.12 19.48
C VAL A 25 -13.57 -20.45 18.28
N THR A 26 -14.43 -19.52 17.88
CA THR A 26 -15.31 -19.68 16.70
C THR A 26 -14.68 -19.06 15.44
N PRO A 27 -15.06 -19.53 14.24
CA PRO A 27 -14.62 -18.93 12.98
C PRO A 27 -14.95 -17.42 12.87
N GLU A 28 -16.10 -17.00 13.38
CA GLU A 28 -16.55 -15.61 13.40
C GLU A 28 -15.64 -14.74 14.27
N MET A 29 -15.24 -15.24 15.44
CA MET A 29 -14.29 -14.54 16.33
C MET A 29 -12.93 -14.35 15.67
N VAL A 30 -12.43 -15.40 14.98
CA VAL A 30 -11.17 -15.31 14.23
C VAL A 30 -11.28 -14.29 13.09
N LYS A 31 -12.41 -14.26 12.38
CA LYS A 31 -12.65 -13.30 11.30
C LYS A 31 -12.65 -11.85 11.82
N GLN A 32 -13.30 -11.60 12.96
CA GLN A 32 -13.31 -10.29 13.60
C GLN A 32 -11.92 -9.87 14.08
N ALA A 33 -11.20 -10.76 14.77
CA ALA A 33 -9.84 -10.49 15.24
C ALA A 33 -8.87 -10.18 14.07
N LYS A 34 -8.97 -10.92 12.96
CA LYS A 34 -8.19 -10.62 11.74
C LYS A 34 -8.51 -9.24 11.16
N ALA A 35 -9.79 -8.85 11.14
CA ALA A 35 -10.21 -7.54 10.66
C ALA A 35 -9.66 -6.42 11.56
N GLU A 36 -9.67 -6.59 12.87
CA GLU A 36 -9.08 -5.64 13.82
C GLU A 36 -7.57 -5.53 13.69
N TYR A 37 -6.87 -6.67 13.60
CA TYR A 37 -5.42 -6.67 13.37
C TYR A 37 -5.06 -5.92 12.09
N ARG A 38 -5.84 -6.08 11.02
CA ARG A 38 -5.63 -5.36 9.76
C ARG A 38 -5.73 -3.86 9.94
N LYS A 39 -6.70 -3.36 10.71
CA LYS A 39 -6.82 -1.92 11.03
C LYS A 39 -5.61 -1.41 11.81
N ILE A 40 -5.15 -2.15 12.81
CA ILE A 40 -3.96 -1.80 13.62
C ILE A 40 -2.71 -1.77 12.74
N TYR A 41 -2.53 -2.79 11.91
CA TYR A 41 -1.41 -2.91 10.98
C TYR A 41 -1.39 -1.73 10.00
N GLN A 42 -2.49 -1.45 9.30
CA GLN A 42 -2.58 -0.36 8.33
C GLN A 42 -2.34 1.00 8.97
N SER A 43 -2.89 1.25 10.16
CA SER A 43 -2.65 2.50 10.89
C SER A 43 -1.15 2.71 11.17
N ARG A 44 -0.46 1.67 11.66
CA ARG A 44 0.98 1.70 11.94
C ARG A 44 1.80 1.83 10.67
N TYR A 45 1.46 1.08 9.64
CA TYR A 45 2.11 1.16 8.33
C TYR A 45 2.03 2.59 7.80
N ARG A 46 0.83 3.19 7.72
CA ARG A 46 0.62 4.57 7.27
C ARG A 46 1.39 5.60 8.10
N LYS A 47 1.53 5.37 9.41
CA LYS A 47 2.33 6.23 10.28
C LYS A 47 3.81 6.14 9.91
N ARG A 48 4.37 4.93 9.84
CA ARG A 48 5.76 4.71 9.43
C ARG A 48 6.04 5.19 8.02
N TYR A 49 5.11 4.97 7.10
CA TYR A 49 5.21 5.44 5.72
C TYR A 49 5.28 6.97 5.69
N ARG A 50 4.43 7.68 6.44
CA ARG A 50 4.52 9.16 6.53
C ARG A 50 5.79 9.67 7.21
N GLU A 51 6.34 8.92 8.16
CA GLU A 51 7.61 9.24 8.81
C GLU A 51 8.81 9.02 7.86
N GLN A 52 8.74 8.01 7.00
CA GLN A 52 9.81 7.64 6.07
C GLN A 52 9.72 8.37 4.72
N TYR A 53 8.51 8.63 4.24
CA TYR A 53 8.24 9.22 2.93
C TYR A 53 7.62 10.61 3.12
N VAL A 54 8.38 11.62 2.71
CA VAL A 54 7.99 13.03 2.81
C VAL A 54 6.90 13.33 1.80
N GLN A 55 5.80 13.93 2.25
CA GLN A 55 4.80 14.51 1.35
C GLN A 55 5.43 15.71 0.64
N VAL A 56 5.74 15.56 -0.64
CA VAL A 56 6.30 16.63 -1.46
C VAL A 56 5.16 17.48 -2.03
N THR A 57 5.19 18.77 -1.73
CA THR A 57 4.29 19.76 -2.36
C THR A 57 5.14 20.67 -3.23
N PHE A 58 4.75 20.84 -4.49
CA PHE A 58 5.42 21.71 -5.43
C PHE A 58 4.40 22.50 -6.24
N ARG A 59 4.82 23.64 -6.79
CA ARG A 59 3.98 24.49 -7.62
C ARG A 59 4.24 24.16 -9.08
N VAL A 60 3.16 24.09 -9.84
CA VAL A 60 3.18 23.94 -11.31
C VAL A 60 2.21 24.93 -11.92
N ASP A 61 2.50 25.32 -13.15
CA ASP A 61 1.58 26.13 -13.93
C ASP A 61 0.26 25.39 -14.16
N LYS A 62 -0.84 26.14 -14.19
CA LYS A 62 -2.19 25.57 -14.32
C LYS A 62 -2.34 24.74 -15.61
N SER A 63 -1.80 25.21 -16.73
CA SER A 63 -1.82 24.49 -18.01
C SER A 63 -1.13 23.13 -17.93
N VAL A 64 -0.01 23.04 -17.20
CA VAL A 64 0.75 21.81 -17.00
C VAL A 64 -0.03 20.84 -16.10
N HIS A 65 -0.67 21.36 -15.05
CA HIS A 65 -1.53 20.56 -14.19
C HIS A 65 -2.73 19.96 -14.95
N ASP A 66 -3.42 20.78 -15.75
CA ASP A 66 -4.58 20.34 -16.54
C ASP A 66 -4.18 19.28 -17.58
N MET A 67 -3.01 19.42 -18.20
CA MET A 67 -2.43 18.38 -19.06
C MET A 67 -2.24 17.05 -18.31
N PHE A 68 -1.72 17.07 -17.08
CA PHE A 68 -1.55 15.85 -16.30
C PHE A 68 -2.89 15.20 -15.90
N ILE A 69 -3.92 15.99 -15.63
CA ILE A 69 -5.27 15.48 -15.39
C ILE A 69 -5.77 14.67 -16.59
N GLU A 70 -5.65 15.21 -17.80
CA GLU A 70 -6.14 14.55 -19.00
C GLU A 70 -5.39 13.24 -19.28
N ILE A 71 -4.06 13.24 -19.11
CA ILE A 71 -3.26 12.02 -19.25
C ILE A 71 -3.64 10.97 -18.19
N ALA A 72 -3.88 11.39 -16.96
CA ALA A 72 -4.25 10.49 -15.87
C ALA A 72 -5.63 9.85 -16.12
N LYS A 73 -6.60 10.65 -16.61
CA LYS A 73 -7.93 10.16 -17.03
C LYS A 73 -7.84 9.13 -18.16
N GLN A 74 -7.04 9.38 -19.19
CA GLN A 74 -6.84 8.43 -20.30
C GLN A 74 -6.29 7.09 -19.83
N LYS A 75 -5.48 7.10 -18.77
CA LYS A 75 -4.91 5.91 -18.13
C LYS A 75 -5.76 5.32 -17.01
N ASN A 76 -6.90 5.93 -16.69
CA ASN A 76 -7.76 5.58 -15.58
C ASN A 76 -7.01 5.50 -14.22
N ILE A 77 -6.14 6.48 -13.95
CA ILE A 77 -5.39 6.59 -12.69
C ILE A 77 -5.50 7.99 -12.09
N LYS A 78 -5.16 8.15 -10.80
CA LYS A 78 -5.08 9.46 -10.14
C LYS A 78 -3.85 10.24 -10.63
N VAL A 79 -3.94 11.57 -10.71
CA VAL A 79 -2.83 12.45 -11.14
C VAL A 79 -1.59 12.28 -10.25
N THR A 80 -1.79 12.08 -8.95
CA THR A 80 -0.73 11.81 -7.98
C THR A 80 0.04 10.53 -8.32
N ALA A 81 -0.66 9.47 -8.71
CA ALA A 81 -0.04 8.21 -9.15
C ALA A 81 0.78 8.40 -10.43
N LEU A 82 0.25 9.15 -11.42
CA LEU A 82 0.97 9.49 -12.64
C LEU A 82 2.28 10.24 -12.35
N LEU A 83 2.23 11.25 -11.48
CA LEU A 83 3.39 12.07 -11.12
C LEU A 83 4.44 11.25 -10.35
N LYS A 84 4.00 10.40 -9.41
CA LYS A 84 4.88 9.44 -8.72
C LYS A 84 5.59 8.53 -9.73
N GLN A 85 4.84 7.91 -10.64
CA GLN A 85 5.41 7.01 -11.66
C GLN A 85 6.46 7.71 -12.51
N ARG A 86 6.22 8.96 -12.95
CA ARG A 86 7.20 9.71 -13.74
C ARG A 86 8.44 10.11 -12.93
N ALA A 87 8.27 10.52 -11.67
CA ALA A 87 9.40 10.84 -10.80
C ALA A 87 10.29 9.61 -10.55
N ILE A 88 9.66 8.46 -10.37
CA ILE A 88 10.30 7.14 -10.24
C ILE A 88 11.04 6.77 -11.53
N GLN A 89 10.40 6.90 -12.70
CA GLN A 89 11.03 6.63 -14.01
C GLN A 89 12.25 7.52 -14.28
N GLN A 90 12.29 8.75 -13.76
CA GLN A 90 13.47 9.61 -13.84
C GLN A 90 14.60 9.16 -12.90
N GLN A 91 14.30 8.46 -11.79
CA GLN A 91 15.29 7.83 -10.91
C GLN A 91 15.81 6.48 -11.46
N GLN A 92 14.99 5.75 -12.21
CA GLN A 92 15.29 4.45 -12.83
C GLN A 92 16.47 4.45 -13.82
N ALA A 93 16.98 5.63 -14.22
CA ALA A 93 18.16 5.72 -15.07
C ALA A 93 19.46 5.17 -14.43
N SER A 94 19.42 4.61 -13.21
CA SER A 94 20.65 4.34 -12.46
C SER A 94 20.77 3.07 -11.60
N ASN A 95 19.79 2.16 -11.45
CA ASN A 95 20.00 0.82 -10.82
C ASN A 95 18.77 -0.11 -10.83
N ASP A 96 18.93 -1.38 -11.23
CA ASP A 96 17.87 -2.40 -11.32
C ASP A 96 17.21 -2.73 -9.96
N VAL A 97 17.98 -2.74 -8.88
CA VAL A 97 17.45 -2.97 -7.51
C VAL A 97 16.50 -1.85 -7.06
N GLY A 98 16.72 -0.61 -7.53
CA GLY A 98 15.82 0.51 -7.29
C GLY A 98 14.47 0.31 -7.98
N ALA A 99 14.50 -0.13 -9.24
CA ALA A 99 13.31 -0.37 -10.05
C ALA A 99 12.40 -1.46 -9.46
N ILE A 100 12.98 -2.55 -8.92
CA ILE A 100 12.23 -3.61 -8.22
C ILE A 100 11.56 -3.08 -6.97
N ARG A 101 12.32 -2.37 -6.12
CA ARG A 101 11.80 -1.81 -4.86
C ARG A 101 10.66 -0.83 -5.10
N GLU A 102 10.79 0.03 -6.10
CA GLU A 102 9.78 1.04 -6.44
C GLU A 102 8.53 0.41 -7.04
N SER A 103 8.70 -0.59 -7.91
CA SER A 103 7.57 -1.33 -8.49
C SER A 103 6.79 -2.08 -7.41
N LEU A 104 7.47 -2.68 -6.43
CA LEU A 104 6.84 -3.28 -5.25
C LEU A 104 6.10 -2.24 -4.41
N LEU A 105 6.68 -1.07 -4.16
CA LEU A 105 6.03 0.00 -3.40
C LEU A 105 4.79 0.53 -4.13
N SER A 106 4.86 0.71 -5.45
CA SER A 106 3.71 1.13 -6.24
C SER A 106 2.58 0.09 -6.23
N LEU A 107 2.91 -1.21 -6.30
CA LEU A 107 1.92 -2.28 -6.21
C LEU A 107 1.26 -2.30 -4.83
N LEU A 108 2.04 -2.14 -3.76
CA LEU A 108 1.53 -2.05 -2.40
C LEU A 108 0.61 -0.84 -2.22
N ASP A 109 1.00 0.35 -2.70
CA ASP A 109 0.19 1.58 -2.67
C ASP A 109 -1.17 1.33 -3.36
N ASN A 110 -1.18 0.76 -4.56
CA ASN A 110 -2.41 0.46 -5.31
C ASN A 110 -3.32 -0.51 -4.55
N ILE A 111 -2.74 -1.56 -3.96
CA ILE A 111 -3.49 -2.54 -3.15
C ILE A 111 -4.08 -1.88 -1.91
N GLU A 112 -3.31 -1.05 -1.22
CA GLU A 112 -3.77 -0.34 -0.03
C GLU A 112 -4.89 0.65 -0.31
N GLU A 113 -4.78 1.36 -1.44
CA GLU A 113 -5.79 2.33 -1.87
C GLU A 113 -7.11 1.63 -2.14
N ALA A 114 -7.10 0.54 -2.91
CA ALA A 114 -8.30 -0.23 -3.19
C ALA A 114 -8.91 -0.90 -1.93
N ILE A 115 -8.08 -1.39 -1.00
CA ILE A 115 -8.57 -1.90 0.29
C ILE A 115 -9.27 -0.78 1.09
N HIS A 116 -8.77 0.45 1.01
CA HIS A 116 -9.32 1.57 1.77
C HIS A 116 -10.60 2.13 1.16
N GLU A 117 -10.67 2.17 -0.17
CA GLU A 117 -11.80 2.69 -0.93
C GLU A 117 -12.88 1.62 -1.18
N ASP A 118 -12.68 0.40 -0.67
CA ASP A 118 -13.54 -0.79 -0.88
C ASP A 118 -13.71 -1.11 -2.38
N GLU A 119 -12.66 -0.83 -3.16
CA GLU A 119 -12.62 -1.04 -4.60
C GLU A 119 -12.10 -2.45 -4.93
N THR A 120 -12.66 -3.03 -5.99
CA THR A 120 -12.23 -4.34 -6.48
C THR A 120 -11.02 -4.15 -7.39
N ILE A 121 -9.87 -4.69 -6.99
CA ILE A 121 -8.68 -4.69 -7.85
C ILE A 121 -8.80 -5.80 -8.88
N GLN A 122 -8.43 -5.51 -10.13
CA GLN A 122 -8.28 -6.55 -11.14
C GLN A 122 -7.07 -7.43 -10.81
N LEU A 123 -7.34 -8.67 -10.39
CA LEU A 123 -6.30 -9.65 -10.06
C LEU A 123 -5.30 -9.84 -11.21
N THR A 124 -5.77 -9.77 -12.46
CA THR A 124 -4.94 -9.88 -13.65
C THR A 124 -3.90 -8.76 -13.71
N GLU A 125 -4.26 -7.52 -13.37
CA GLU A 125 -3.33 -6.38 -13.38
C GLU A 125 -2.28 -6.51 -12.27
N VAL A 126 -2.68 -6.98 -11.09
CA VAL A 126 -1.76 -7.27 -9.97
C VAL A 126 -0.77 -8.37 -10.34
N LEU A 127 -1.26 -9.46 -10.94
CA LEU A 127 -0.42 -10.57 -11.38
C LEU A 127 0.54 -10.12 -12.48
N GLN A 128 0.09 -9.31 -13.44
CA GLN A 128 0.95 -8.76 -14.49
C GLN A 128 2.08 -7.91 -13.88
N GLN A 129 1.76 -7.04 -12.92
CA GLN A 129 2.76 -6.22 -12.22
C GLN A 129 3.75 -7.06 -11.42
N LEU A 130 3.28 -8.14 -10.77
CA LEU A 130 4.16 -9.09 -10.06
C LEU A 130 5.07 -9.85 -11.02
N ILE A 131 4.59 -10.25 -12.19
CA ILE A 131 5.41 -10.90 -13.23
C ILE A 131 6.50 -9.93 -13.70
N THR A 132 6.16 -8.68 -13.99
CA THR A 132 7.15 -7.67 -14.38
C THR A 132 8.20 -7.44 -13.28
N ILE A 133 7.79 -7.44 -12.01
CA ILE A 133 8.73 -7.35 -10.88
C ILE A 133 9.65 -8.58 -10.82
N TYR A 134 9.08 -9.78 -11.05
CA TYR A 134 9.83 -11.03 -11.04
C TYR A 134 10.87 -11.10 -12.17
N GLU A 135 10.52 -10.64 -13.37
CA GLU A 135 11.42 -10.56 -14.53
C GLU A 135 12.59 -9.58 -14.33
N LEU A 136 12.46 -8.65 -13.39
CA LEU A 136 13.53 -7.71 -13.02
C LEU A 136 14.45 -8.25 -11.91
N LEU A 137 14.13 -9.39 -11.29
CA LEU A 137 15.00 -10.02 -10.29
C LEU A 137 16.22 -10.68 -10.98
N PRO A 138 17.43 -10.54 -10.42
CA PRO A 138 18.65 -11.15 -10.96
C PRO A 138 18.70 -12.68 -10.84
#